data_AF-A0A2I0W223-F1
#
_entry.id   AF-A0A2I0W223-F1
#
_cell.length_a   1.000
_cell.length_b   1.000
_cell.length_c   1.000
_cell.angle_alpha   90.00
_cell.angle_beta   90.00
_cell.angle_gamma   90.00
#
_symmetry.space_group_name_H-M   'P 1'
#
loop_
_entity.id
_entity.type
_entity.pdbx_description
1 polymer ?
#
loop_
_entity_poly.entity_id
_entity_poly.type
_entity_poly.pdbx_seq_one_letter_code
_entity_poly.pdbx_strand_id
1 'polypeptide(L)'
;MQFPALYQQGPKNIFFDWCRIFGWMANGLYSSLIIFFLTINIVNVQPFRAGGQTIDMNLVGTIMFTTVIWTVNVQIAMKMSHFTWIQHLFVWGSIATWYIFLLGYGFSYSLFSDSECQIIVEALALAPIYWLSTLFITTVCNLPYLTQISYQRTFHPMDHHVV
;
A
#
# COMPACT_ATOMS: atom_id res chain seq x y z
N MET A 1 -25.76 18.83 19.75
CA MET A 1 -26.65 17.74 19.28
C MET A 1 -27.61 18.29 18.21
N GLN A 2 -27.09 18.65 17.04
CA GLN A 2 -27.86 19.40 16.01
C GLN A 2 -28.35 18.54 14.83
N PHE A 3 -27.96 17.27 14.72
CA PHE A 3 -28.35 16.39 13.60
C PHE A 3 -28.66 14.96 14.07
N PRO A 4 -29.89 14.66 14.51
CA PRO A 4 -30.30 13.31 14.93
C PRO A 4 -30.32 12.29 13.77
N ALA A 5 -30.31 12.74 12.51
CA ALA A 5 -30.28 11.89 11.33
C ALA A 5 -28.97 11.07 11.19
N LEU A 6 -27.83 11.59 11.68
CA LEU A 6 -26.56 10.85 11.73
C LEU A 6 -26.64 9.61 12.63
N TYR A 7 -27.49 9.63 13.66
CA TYR A 7 -27.68 8.51 14.59
C TYR A 7 -28.57 7.39 14.01
N GLN A 8 -29.38 7.69 12.99
CA GLN A 8 -30.21 6.68 12.31
C GLN A 8 -29.40 5.75 11.39
N GLN A 9 -28.10 6.01 11.18
CA GLN A 9 -27.26 5.16 10.36
C GLN A 9 -26.80 3.87 11.07
N GLY A 10 -26.75 3.86 12.41
CA GLY A 10 -26.45 2.67 13.21
C GLY A 10 -27.54 1.58 13.15
N PRO A 11 -28.82 1.91 13.38
CA PRO A 11 -29.94 0.95 13.31
C PRO A 11 -30.23 0.41 11.91
N LYS A 12 -29.88 1.16 10.84
CA LYS A 12 -30.12 0.76 9.45
C LYS A 12 -29.08 -0.25 8.89
N ASN A 13 -28.11 -0.69 9.69
CA ASN A 13 -27.06 -1.67 9.33
C ASN A 13 -26.32 -1.39 8.00
N ILE A 14 -26.36 -0.14 7.51
CA ILE A 14 -25.74 0.28 6.25
C ILE A 14 -24.22 0.10 6.28
N PHE A 15 -23.64 -0.05 7.47
CA PHE A 15 -22.22 -0.30 7.65
C PHE A 15 -21.80 -1.77 7.47
N PHE A 16 -22.72 -2.70 7.69
CA PHE A 16 -22.50 -4.15 7.80
C PHE A 16 -23.29 -4.96 6.77
N ASP A 17 -23.75 -4.30 5.71
CA ASP A 17 -24.36 -4.99 4.58
C ASP A 17 -23.32 -5.88 3.89
N TRP A 18 -23.63 -7.16 3.67
CA TRP A 18 -22.71 -8.15 3.13
C TRP A 18 -22.08 -7.71 1.79
N CYS A 19 -22.83 -6.98 0.97
CA CYS A 19 -22.33 -6.41 -0.28
C CYS A 19 -21.13 -5.48 -0.08
N ARG A 20 -21.09 -4.74 1.03
CA ARG A 20 -19.99 -3.81 1.31
C ARG A 20 -18.74 -4.54 1.80
N ILE A 21 -18.91 -5.60 2.58
CA ILE A 21 -17.81 -6.50 2.97
C ILE A 21 -17.21 -7.14 1.71
N PHE A 22 -18.04 -7.67 0.81
CA PHE A 22 -17.59 -8.19 -0.47
C PHE A 22 -16.90 -7.11 -1.34
N GLY A 23 -17.38 -5.87 -1.33
CA GLY A 23 -16.73 -4.75 -2.01
C GLY A 23 -15.33 -4.44 -1.45
N TRP A 24 -15.17 -4.43 -0.13
CA TRP A 24 -13.86 -4.29 0.50
C TRP A 24 -12.92 -5.45 0.17
N MET A 25 -13.44 -6.67 0.19
CA MET A 25 -12.66 -7.87 -0.13
C MET A 25 -12.23 -7.90 -1.60
N ALA A 26 -13.13 -7.51 -2.52
CA ALA A 26 -12.82 -7.37 -3.93
C ALA A 26 -11.78 -6.27 -4.19
N ASN A 27 -11.85 -5.13 -3.49
CA ASN A 27 -10.85 -4.08 -3.59
C ASN A 27 -9.47 -4.56 -3.08
N GLY A 28 -9.45 -5.34 -2.00
CA GLY A 28 -8.23 -5.99 -1.52
C GLY A 28 -7.63 -6.94 -2.56
N LEU A 29 -8.45 -7.84 -3.13
CA LEU A 29 -8.04 -8.79 -4.17
C LEU A 29 -7.48 -8.07 -5.41
N TYR A 30 -8.20 -7.05 -5.88
CA TYR A 30 -7.81 -6.24 -7.02
C TYR A 30 -6.47 -5.53 -6.77
N SER A 31 -6.31 -4.93 -5.58
CA SER A 31 -5.06 -4.29 -5.15
C SER A 31 -3.89 -5.27 -5.18
N SER A 32 -4.07 -6.48 -4.63
CA SER A 32 -3.03 -7.52 -4.61
C SER A 32 -2.65 -8.00 -6.02
N LEU A 33 -3.63 -8.21 -6.90
CA LEU A 33 -3.38 -8.62 -8.29
C LEU A 33 -2.58 -7.55 -9.04
N ILE A 34 -2.96 -6.28 -8.92
CA ILE A 34 -2.25 -5.17 -9.56
C ILE A 34 -0.81 -5.10 -9.07
N ILE A 35 -0.58 -5.16 -7.76
CA ILE A 35 0.77 -5.07 -7.20
C ILE A 35 1.63 -6.23 -7.73
N PHE A 36 1.08 -7.45 -7.76
CA PHE A 36 1.78 -8.62 -8.28
C PHE A 36 2.17 -8.47 -9.75
N PHE A 37 1.20 -8.19 -10.62
CA PHE A 37 1.45 -8.08 -12.06
C PHE A 37 2.37 -6.90 -12.40
N LEU A 38 2.13 -5.71 -11.82
CA LEU A 38 2.97 -4.54 -12.10
C LEU A 38 4.40 -4.74 -11.62
N THR A 39 4.59 -5.32 -10.43
CA THR A 39 5.94 -5.56 -9.91
C THR A 39 6.71 -6.53 -10.81
N ILE A 40 6.07 -7.63 -11.25
CA ILE A 40 6.70 -8.57 -12.20
C ILE A 40 7.03 -7.90 -13.53
N ASN A 41 6.12 -7.09 -14.07
CA ASN A 41 6.37 -6.39 -15.33
C ASN A 41 7.53 -5.40 -15.22
N ILE A 42 7.58 -4.61 -14.15
CA ILE A 42 8.66 -3.61 -13.94
C ILE A 42 10.02 -4.30 -13.78
N VAL A 43 10.08 -5.39 -13.02
CA VAL A 43 11.29 -6.21 -12.81
C VAL A 43 11.74 -6.87 -14.12
N ASN A 44 10.81 -7.33 -14.96
CA ASN A 44 11.14 -7.96 -16.25
C ASN A 44 11.59 -6.96 -17.32
N VAL A 45 11.05 -5.74 -17.31
CA VAL A 45 11.36 -4.70 -18.31
C VAL A 45 12.69 -4.01 -18.01
N GLN A 46 13.07 -3.86 -16.74
CA GLN A 46 14.27 -3.12 -16.34
C GLN A 46 15.15 -3.94 -15.39
N PRO A 47 16.36 -4.38 -15.82
CA PRO A 47 17.31 -4.97 -14.89
C PRO A 47 17.77 -3.88 -13.90
N PHE A 48 17.44 -4.04 -12.62
CA PHE A 48 17.76 -3.09 -11.54
C PHE A 48 19.28 -2.98 -11.26
N ARG A 49 20.09 -3.93 -11.75
CA ARG A 49 21.56 -3.89 -11.70
C ARG A 49 22.12 -3.44 -13.04
N ALA A 50 23.05 -2.48 -13.02
CA ALA A 50 23.81 -1.99 -14.18
C ALA A 50 24.58 -3.09 -14.95
N GLY A 51 24.69 -4.31 -14.40
CA GLY A 51 25.36 -5.46 -15.02
C GLY A 51 24.45 -6.44 -15.77
N GLY A 52 23.16 -6.16 -15.96
CA GLY A 52 22.25 -7.04 -16.73
C GLY A 52 21.95 -8.40 -16.08
N GLN A 53 22.28 -8.56 -14.80
CA GLN A 53 22.07 -9.79 -14.05
C GLN A 53 20.60 -9.88 -13.60
N THR A 54 19.99 -11.05 -13.80
CA THR A 54 18.60 -11.34 -13.41
C THR A 54 18.40 -11.07 -11.92
N ILE A 55 17.32 -10.37 -11.61
CA ILE A 55 16.93 -10.02 -10.24
C ILE A 55 16.60 -11.31 -9.51
N ASP A 56 17.22 -11.52 -8.36
CA ASP A 56 16.97 -12.69 -7.53
C ASP A 56 15.51 -12.72 -7.02
N MET A 57 14.94 -13.90 -6.84
CA MET A 57 13.55 -14.05 -6.39
C MET A 57 13.31 -13.34 -5.05
N ASN A 58 14.34 -13.29 -4.20
CA ASN A 58 14.31 -12.59 -2.91
C ASN A 58 14.19 -11.06 -3.07
N LEU A 59 14.85 -10.49 -4.08
CA LEU A 59 14.76 -9.07 -4.42
C LEU A 59 13.34 -8.71 -4.91
N VAL A 60 12.77 -9.54 -5.80
CA VAL A 60 11.41 -9.34 -6.30
C VAL A 60 10.40 -9.38 -5.16
N GLY A 61 10.52 -10.37 -4.26
CA GLY A 61 9.68 -10.48 -3.07
C GLY A 61 9.76 -9.24 -2.18
N THR A 62 10.98 -8.73 -1.95
CA THR A 62 11.20 -7.51 -1.17
C THR A 62 10.53 -6.28 -1.79
N ILE A 63 10.62 -6.12 -3.12
CA ILE A 63 9.97 -5.01 -3.83
C ILE A 63 8.44 -5.11 -3.74
N MET A 64 7.89 -6.32 -3.90
CA MET A 64 6.46 -6.56 -3.75
C MET A 64 5.99 -6.19 -2.34
N PHE A 65 6.67 -6.67 -1.30
CA PHE A 65 6.28 -6.40 0.08
C PHE A 65 6.31 -4.91 0.41
N THR A 66 7.38 -4.19 0.02
CA THR A 66 7.43 -2.74 0.27
C THR A 66 6.30 -2.02 -0.45
N THR A 67 6.00 -2.40 -1.68
CA THR A 67 4.89 -1.80 -2.45
C THR A 67 3.54 -2.04 -1.80
N VAL A 68 3.30 -3.24 -1.24
CA VAL A 68 2.09 -3.54 -0.46
C VAL A 68 2.00 -2.65 0.78
N ILE A 69 3.09 -2.52 1.55
CA ILE A 69 3.10 -1.73 2.79
C ILE A 69 2.81 -0.26 2.49
N TRP A 70 3.42 0.31 1.45
CA TRP A 70 3.11 1.66 1.00
C TRP A 70 1.67 1.82 0.56
N THR A 71 1.18 0.90 -0.27
CA THR A 71 -0.19 0.94 -0.79
C THR A 71 -1.22 0.91 0.33
N VAL A 72 -1.07 -0.02 1.29
CA VAL A 72 -2.01 -0.17 2.41
C VAL A 72 -1.95 1.04 3.34
N ASN A 73 -0.76 1.56 3.65
CA ASN A 73 -0.62 2.77 4.48
C ASN A 73 -1.30 3.99 3.82
N VAL A 74 -1.14 4.15 2.50
CA VAL A 74 -1.82 5.20 1.74
C VAL A 74 -3.33 4.98 1.71
N GLN A 75 -3.82 3.76 1.50
CA GLN A 75 -5.26 3.45 1.57
C GLN A 75 -5.86 3.79 2.93
N ILE A 76 -5.15 3.50 4.02
CA ILE A 76 -5.58 3.85 5.39
C ILE A 76 -5.60 5.36 5.56
N ALA A 77 -4.54 6.05 5.13
CA ALA A 77 -4.45 7.51 5.18
C ALA A 77 -5.60 8.19 4.41
N MET A 78 -5.98 7.67 3.24
CA MET A 78 -7.11 8.19 2.46
C MET A 78 -8.48 7.94 3.12
N LYS A 79 -8.64 6.82 3.85
CA LYS A 79 -9.88 6.51 4.56
C LYS A 79 -10.04 7.32 5.84
N MET A 80 -8.96 7.84 6.39
CA MET A 80 -8.97 8.58 7.64
C MET A 80 -9.47 10.02 7.41
N SER A 81 -10.64 10.36 7.96
CA SER A 81 -11.23 11.69 7.82
C SER A 81 -10.62 12.75 8.75
N HIS A 82 -9.96 12.33 9.83
CA HIS A 82 -9.31 13.22 10.79
C HIS A 82 -7.92 12.72 11.10
N PHE A 83 -6.90 13.40 10.57
CA PHE A 83 -5.49 13.15 10.86
C PHE A 83 -5.19 13.52 12.31
N THR A 84 -5.18 12.52 13.19
CA THR A 84 -4.68 12.70 14.56
C THR A 84 -3.21 12.32 14.63
N TRP A 85 -2.47 12.92 15.58
CA TRP A 85 -1.05 12.62 15.80
C TRP A 85 -0.77 11.13 15.99
N ILE A 86 -1.69 10.42 16.66
CA ILE A 86 -1.60 8.97 16.91
C ILE A 86 -1.60 8.19 15.60
N GLN A 87 -2.48 8.54 14.65
CA GLN A 87 -2.55 7.84 13.36
C GLN A 87 -1.28 8.05 12.56
N HIS A 88 -0.70 9.26 12.61
CA HIS A 88 0.57 9.55 11.97
C HIS A 88 1.67 8.65 12.54
N LEU A 89 1.74 8.54 13.87
CA LEU A 89 2.70 7.65 14.54
C LEU A 89 2.52 6.19 14.12
N PHE A 90 1.29 5.70 13.98
CA PHE A 90 1.06 4.32 13.53
C PHE A 90 1.45 4.09 12.06
N VAL A 91 1.16 5.04 11.16
CA VAL A 91 1.51 4.94 9.74
C VAL A 91 3.03 4.95 9.57
N TRP A 92 3.72 5.93 10.16
CA TRP A 92 5.19 6.00 10.10
C TRP A 92 5.84 4.85 10.87
N GLY A 93 5.26 4.43 11.99
CA GLY A 93 5.70 3.28 12.75
C GLY A 93 5.67 2.00 11.93
N SER A 94 4.58 1.75 11.19
CA SER A 94 4.47 0.60 10.28
C SER A 94 5.57 0.60 9.22
N ILE A 95 5.82 1.75 8.59
CA ILE A 95 6.86 1.90 7.58
C ILE A 95 8.26 1.71 8.21
N ALA A 96 8.51 2.30 9.38
CA ALA A 96 9.79 2.19 10.08
C ALA A 96 10.08 0.75 10.50
N THR A 97 9.09 0.03 11.06
CA THR A 97 9.25 -1.37 11.45
C THR A 97 9.61 -2.26 10.26
N TRP A 98 9.04 -2.01 9.08
CA TRP A 98 9.40 -2.74 7.87
C TRP A 98 10.87 -2.54 7.47
N TYR A 99 11.36 -1.30 7.47
CA TYR A 99 12.76 -1.04 7.14
C TYR A 99 13.73 -1.56 8.20
N ILE A 100 13.36 -1.50 9.48
CA ILE A 100 14.14 -2.12 10.56
C ILE A 100 14.24 -3.64 10.36
N PHE A 101 13.13 -4.28 9.98
CA PHE A 101 13.12 -5.71 9.67
C PHE A 101 14.02 -6.04 8.46
N LEU A 102 13.97 -5.24 7.40
CA LEU A 102 14.87 -5.40 6.25
C LEU A 102 16.34 -5.26 6.61
N LEU A 103 16.69 -4.27 7.45
CA LEU A 103 18.06 -4.09 7.94
C LEU A 103 18.51 -5.26 8.82
N GLY A 104 17.65 -5.73 9.72
CA GLY A 104 17.92 -6.88 10.59
C GLY A 104 18.09 -8.18 9.81
N TYR A 105 17.27 -8.41 8.79
CA TYR A 105 17.40 -9.55 7.88
C TYR A 105 18.69 -9.48 7.06
N GLY A 106 19.02 -8.31 6.51
CA GLY A 106 20.27 -8.08 5.78
C GLY A 106 21.52 -8.34 6.63
N PHE A 107 21.53 -7.84 7.88
CA PHE A 107 22.65 -8.04 8.81
C PHE A 107 22.79 -9.50 9.26
N SER A 108 21.67 -10.15 9.58
CA SER A 108 21.66 -11.54 10.02
C SER A 108 22.15 -12.47 8.91
N TYR A 109 21.73 -12.25 7.67
CA TYR A 109 22.17 -13.07 6.54
C TYR A 109 23.64 -12.83 6.18
N SER A 110 24.15 -11.60 6.34
CA SER A 110 25.57 -11.28 6.13
C SER A 110 26.51 -12.04 7.08
N LEU A 111 26.02 -12.52 8.23
CA LEU A 111 26.79 -13.35 9.15
C LEU A 111 26.87 -14.83 8.71
N PHE A 112 25.95 -15.29 7.86
CA PHE A 112 25.85 -16.69 7.44
C PHE A 112 26.25 -16.93 5.97
N SER A 113 26.13 -15.93 5.10
CA SER A 113 26.50 -16.02 3.68
C SER A 113 27.12 -14.69 3.25
N ASP A 114 28.43 -14.69 3.04
CA ASP A 114 29.22 -13.53 2.65
C ASP A 114 28.65 -12.91 1.37
N SER A 115 28.29 -11.62 1.43
CA SER A 115 28.15 -10.66 0.33
C SER A 115 26.85 -10.54 -0.48
N GLU A 116 25.95 -11.53 -0.57
CA GLU A 116 24.79 -11.37 -1.50
C GLU A 116 23.66 -10.48 -0.96
N CYS A 117 23.36 -10.53 0.34
CA CYS A 117 22.20 -9.86 0.93
C CYS A 117 22.48 -8.40 1.35
N GLN A 118 23.74 -8.04 1.61
CA GLN A 118 24.10 -6.64 1.84
C GLN A 118 23.88 -5.79 0.57
N ILE A 119 24.13 -6.39 -0.60
CA ILE A 119 23.87 -5.74 -1.88
C ILE A 119 22.37 -5.56 -2.12
N ILE A 120 21.49 -6.38 -1.53
CA ILE A 120 20.03 -6.22 -1.67
C ILE A 120 19.58 -4.90 -1.05
N VAL A 121 20.03 -4.60 0.18
CA VAL A 121 19.67 -3.36 0.89
C VAL A 121 20.32 -2.14 0.22
N GLU A 122 21.61 -2.22 -0.12
CA GLU A 122 22.33 -1.11 -0.77
C GLU A 122 21.81 -0.84 -2.18
N ALA A 123 21.53 -1.89 -2.98
CA ALA A 123 21.01 -1.72 -4.34
C ALA A 123 19.55 -1.27 -4.36
N LEU A 124 18.69 -1.73 -3.44
CA LEU A 124 17.31 -1.23 -3.37
C LEU A 124 17.26 0.23 -2.92
N ALA A 125 18.04 0.59 -1.90
CA ALA A 125 17.98 1.94 -1.32
C ALA A 125 18.53 3.00 -2.28
N LEU A 126 19.59 2.69 -3.04
CA LEU A 126 20.18 3.62 -4.02
C LEU A 126 19.45 3.67 -5.36
N ALA A 127 18.59 2.69 -5.70
CA ALA A 127 17.94 2.67 -7.00
C ALA A 127 16.74 3.63 -7.05
N PRO A 128 16.79 4.78 -7.75
CA PRO A 128 15.64 5.69 -7.86
C PRO A 128 14.44 5.03 -8.55
N ILE A 129 14.69 4.05 -9.43
CA ILE A 129 13.66 3.29 -10.12
C ILE A 129 12.80 2.46 -9.14
N TYR A 130 13.37 2.03 -8.01
CA TYR A 130 12.64 1.35 -6.95
C TYR A 130 11.59 2.28 -6.33
N TRP A 131 11.98 3.47 -5.91
CA TRP A 131 11.09 4.47 -5.34
C TRP A 131 10.03 4.96 -6.32
N LEU A 132 10.40 5.15 -7.59
CA LEU A 132 9.44 5.52 -8.62
C LEU A 132 8.44 4.41 -8.89
N SER A 133 8.89 3.15 -8.93
CA SER A 133 8.01 2.00 -9.13
C SER A 133 7.03 1.82 -7.97
N THR A 134 7.48 1.96 -6.72
CA THR A 134 6.60 1.83 -5.54
C THR A 134 5.57 2.95 -5.48
N LEU A 135 5.96 4.20 -5.79
CA LEU A 135 5.03 5.32 -5.89
C LEU A 135 4.03 5.14 -7.04
N PHE A 136 4.47 4.70 -8.21
CA PHE A 136 3.61 4.45 -9.37
C PHE A 136 2.60 3.33 -9.12
N ILE A 137 3.03 2.20 -8.56
CA ILE A 137 2.11 1.10 -8.24
C ILE A 137 1.12 1.54 -7.16
N THR A 138 1.59 2.32 -6.17
CA THR A 138 0.72 2.86 -5.12
C THR A 138 -0.34 3.79 -5.69
N THR A 139 -0.01 4.69 -6.62
CA THR A 139 -1.00 5.59 -7.24
C THR A 139 -1.99 4.83 -8.11
N VAL A 140 -1.53 3.88 -8.93
CA VAL A 140 -2.39 3.04 -9.79
C VAL A 140 -3.37 2.20 -8.97
N CYS A 141 -2.91 1.66 -7.83
CA CYS A 141 -3.75 0.87 -6.95
C CYS A 141 -4.84 1.70 -6.24
N ASN A 142 -4.53 2.96 -5.91
CA ASN A 142 -5.47 3.85 -5.22
C ASN A 142 -6.43 4.60 -6.15
N LEU A 143 -6.10 4.74 -7.44
CA LEU A 143 -6.93 5.39 -8.46
C LEU A 143 -8.38 4.83 -8.54
N PRO A 144 -8.62 3.52 -8.68
CA PRO A 144 -9.97 2.99 -8.79
C PRO A 144 -10.78 3.27 -7.52
N TYR A 145 -10.16 3.17 -6.35
CA TYR A 145 -10.82 3.51 -5.08
C TYR A 145 -11.22 5.00 -5.03
N LEU A 146 -10.32 5.91 -5.42
CA LEU A 146 -10.61 7.34 -5.52
C LEU A 146 -11.71 7.67 -6.53
N THR A 147 -11.71 6.98 -7.68
CA THR A 147 -12.76 7.16 -8.69
C THR A 147 -14.12 6.67 -8.20
N GLN A 148 -14.18 5.54 -7.50
CA GLN A 148 -15.43 5.04 -6.92
C GLN A 148 -15.97 5.98 -5.84
N ILE A 149 -15.10 6.49 -4.96
CA ILE A 149 -15.50 7.47 -3.95
C ILE A 149 -15.95 8.78 -4.59
N SER A 150 -15.21 9.29 -5.58
CA SER A 150 -15.58 10.55 -6.26
C SER A 150 -16.91 10.39 -7.00
N TYR A 151 -17.09 9.28 -7.71
CA TYR A 151 -18.34 8.97 -8.40
C TYR A 151 -19.53 8.85 -7.44
N GLN A 152 -19.36 8.17 -6.29
CA GLN A 152 -20.40 8.11 -5.26
C GLN A 152 -20.73 9.50 -4.70
N ARG A 153 -19.72 10.33 -4.41
CA ARG A 153 -19.95 11.69 -3.90
C ARG A 153 -20.65 12.60 -4.91
N THR A 154 -20.40 12.44 -6.20
CA THR A 154 -20.99 13.28 -7.26
C THR A 154 -22.40 12.85 -7.64
N PHE A 155 -22.67 11.55 -7.76
CA PHE A 155 -23.96 11.06 -8.28
C PHE A 155 -24.95 10.62 -7.19
N HIS A 156 -24.48 10.24 -6.00
CA HIS A 156 -25.33 9.90 -4.86
C HIS A 156 -24.75 10.47 -3.56
N PRO A 157 -24.70 11.81 -3.41
CA PRO A 157 -24.23 12.44 -2.19
C PRO A 157 -25.12 11.97 -1.02
N MET A 158 -24.49 11.45 0.02
CA MET A 158 -25.16 11.10 1.26
C MET A 158 -25.19 12.32 2.18
N ASP A 159 -26.24 12.47 2.99
CA ASP A 159 -26.57 13.67 3.79
C ASP A 159 -25.44 14.20 4.72
N HIS A 160 -24.36 13.45 4.92
CA HIS A 160 -23.18 13.83 5.72
C HIS A 160 -22.13 14.66 4.96
N HIS A 161 -22.32 14.93 3.67
CA HIS A 161 -21.45 15.87 2.90
C HIS A 161 -21.97 17.31 2.87
N VAL A 162 -23.18 17.57 3.36
CA VAL A 162 -23.86 18.87 3.28
C VAL A 162 -23.80 19.64 4.62
N VAL A 163 -23.21 19.06 5.66
CA VAL A 163 -23.04 19.68 7.00
C VAL A 163 -21.58 19.85 7.34
#